data_AF-A0AAV0LA00-F1
#
_entry.id   AF-A0AAV0LA00-F1
#
_cell.length_a   1.000
_cell.length_b   1.000
_cell.length_c   1.000
_cell.angle_alpha   90.00
_cell.angle_beta   90.00
_cell.angle_gamma   90.00
#
_symmetry.space_group_name_H-M   'P 1'
#
loop_
_entity.id
_entity.type
_entity.pdbx_description
1 polymer ?
#
loop_
_entity_poly.entity_id
_entity_poly.type
_entity_poly.pdbx_seq_one_letter_code
_entity_poly.pdbx_strand_id
1 'polypeptide(L)'
;MDDPESAPPPPPPPPPPPRPPSFVTGLNSAVAASPVGKRFKLDARNTTFTTELRAGTATFLTMAYILAVNASILTDSGGTCSVSDCLPLCSDPDDSCKFDPVNPGYSACLDRIRKDLIVATVASSLIGCVIMGAFANLPLALAPGMGSNAYFAYTVVGFHGSGNVSYQSALAAVFIEGLIFLAISAVGLRARIAKLVPKPVRISSSAGIGLFLAFIGLQSNQGIGLVGYSSSTLVTLGACPKSSRASLAPVIAMANGTVSLIPGGTVSGDILCLRGRMESPTFWLGIVGFIIIAYCLVKNVKGAMIYGIVFVTAVSWFRHTKVTAFPDDSAGDAAFEYFRKVVDVHAIKSTAGALSFKGIGSGQFWEALITFLYVDVLDTTGTLYSMARFAGFADENGDFEGQYFAFMSDATSIVVGSLLGTSPVTAFIESSTGIREGGRTGITALTVGGYFFLAFFFTPLLASIPAWAVGPPLILVGVLMMRSVVEIEWDDMRQAIPAFVTLILMPLTYSIAYGLIGGIGTYVVLNALDWGEEGLAKLGVLKRRDGGGGGGFVGSRGEGTRRDENVKAAGEDGV
;
A
#
# COMPACT_ATOMS: atom_id res chain seq x y z
N MET A 1 -36.87 0.81 82.31
CA MET A 1 -36.49 2.00 81.51
C MET A 1 -36.35 1.48 80.11
N ASP A 2 -37.40 1.68 79.33
CA ASP A 2 -37.62 1.12 78.00
C ASP A 2 -36.60 1.66 76.98
N ASP A 3 -36.01 0.74 76.22
CA ASP A 3 -35.19 1.01 75.04
C ASP A 3 -36.09 1.48 73.88
N PRO A 4 -35.75 2.58 73.18
CA PRO A 4 -36.52 3.02 72.02
C PRO A 4 -36.20 2.16 70.79
N GLU A 5 -37.26 1.51 70.33
CA GLU A 5 -37.53 0.88 69.04
C GLU A 5 -36.66 1.37 67.85
N SER A 6 -35.95 0.42 67.23
CA SER A 6 -35.24 0.59 65.97
C SER A 6 -36.23 0.66 64.80
N ALA A 7 -36.39 1.85 64.19
CA ALA A 7 -37.15 2.01 62.96
C ALA A 7 -36.47 1.27 61.78
N PRO A 8 -37.21 0.53 60.94
CA PRO A 8 -36.65 -0.14 59.78
C PRO A 8 -36.23 0.87 58.69
N PRO A 9 -35.17 0.57 57.91
CA PRO A 9 -34.67 1.47 56.87
C PRO A 9 -35.71 1.67 55.75
N PRO A 10 -35.76 2.87 55.14
CA PRO A 10 -36.70 3.17 54.07
C PRO A 10 -36.47 2.28 52.84
N PRO A 11 -37.54 1.91 52.11
CA PRO A 11 -37.41 1.08 50.92
C PRO A 11 -36.57 1.79 49.84
N PRO A 12 -35.79 1.03 49.04
CA PRO A 12 -34.98 1.60 47.98
C PRO A 12 -35.86 2.35 46.96
N PRO A 13 -35.38 3.48 46.41
CA PRO A 13 -36.15 4.24 45.44
C PRO A 13 -36.44 3.38 44.20
N PRO A 14 -37.61 3.58 43.55
CA PRO A 14 -37.96 2.84 42.35
C PRO A 14 -36.92 3.06 41.26
N PRO A 15 -36.62 2.04 40.42
CA PRO A 15 -35.66 2.18 39.34
C PRO A 15 -36.10 3.33 38.42
N PRO A 16 -35.16 4.16 37.94
CA PRO A 16 -35.49 5.25 37.05
C PRO A 16 -36.17 4.70 35.78
N PRO A 17 -37.15 5.43 35.21
CA PRO A 17 -37.81 5.00 33.99
C PRO A 17 -36.77 4.77 32.88
N PRO A 18 -36.95 3.75 32.02
CA PRO A 18 -36.00 3.47 30.94
C PRO A 18 -35.84 4.73 30.10
N ARG A 19 -34.59 5.22 30.01
CA ARG A 19 -34.25 6.38 29.19
C ARG A 19 -34.72 6.10 27.76
N PRO A 20 -35.39 7.05 27.09
CA PRO A 20 -35.77 6.87 25.70
C PRO A 20 -34.51 6.52 24.88
N PRO A 21 -34.58 5.55 23.96
CA PRO A 21 -33.42 5.12 23.20
C PRO A 21 -32.80 6.33 22.52
N SER A 22 -31.47 6.46 22.61
CA SER A 22 -30.76 7.53 21.92
C SER A 22 -31.09 7.49 20.42
N PHE A 23 -31.11 8.64 19.74
CA PHE A 23 -31.36 8.69 18.30
C PHE A 23 -30.46 7.71 17.52
N VAL A 24 -29.21 7.57 17.95
CA VAL A 24 -28.22 6.63 17.39
C VAL A 24 -28.67 5.18 17.58
N THR A 25 -29.18 4.82 18.77
CA THR A 25 -29.70 3.48 19.05
C THR A 25 -30.93 3.18 18.20
N GLY A 26 -31.86 4.14 18.07
CA GLY A 26 -33.05 4.01 17.23
C GLY A 26 -32.71 3.82 15.75
N LEU A 27 -31.76 4.61 15.21
CA LEU A 27 -31.28 4.47 13.84
C LEU A 27 -30.62 3.10 13.61
N ASN A 28 -29.76 2.65 14.53
CA ASN A 28 -29.09 1.36 14.42
C ASN A 28 -30.08 0.20 14.41
N SER A 29 -31.07 0.20 15.30
CA SER A 29 -32.10 -0.83 15.33
C SER A 29 -33.00 -0.80 14.08
N ALA A 30 -33.35 0.39 13.58
CA ALA A 30 -34.13 0.53 12.36
C ALA A 30 -33.38 0.01 11.12
N VAL A 31 -32.09 0.34 10.99
CA VAL A 31 -31.26 -0.12 9.86
C VAL A 31 -30.98 -1.61 9.97
N ALA A 32 -30.74 -2.15 11.17
CA ALA A 32 -30.56 -3.60 11.38
C ALA A 32 -31.79 -4.41 10.92
N ALA A 33 -33.00 -3.94 11.27
CA ALA A 33 -34.25 -4.58 10.86
C ALA A 33 -34.59 -4.42 9.36
N SER A 34 -33.98 -3.43 8.70
CA SER A 34 -34.23 -3.12 7.28
C SER A 34 -33.65 -4.18 6.32
N PRO A 35 -34.05 -4.19 5.03
CA PRO A 35 -33.44 -5.04 4.01
C PRO A 35 -31.92 -4.85 3.90
N VAL A 36 -31.42 -3.64 4.16
CA VAL A 36 -29.99 -3.32 4.16
C VAL A 36 -29.29 -4.07 5.29
N GLY A 37 -29.81 -3.99 6.53
CA GLY A 37 -29.22 -4.68 7.67
C GLY A 37 -29.18 -6.20 7.50
N LYS A 38 -30.23 -6.78 6.90
CA LYS A 38 -30.28 -8.20 6.54
C LYS A 38 -29.27 -8.57 5.45
N ARG A 39 -29.15 -7.75 4.39
CA ARG A 39 -28.21 -7.99 3.27
C ARG A 39 -26.74 -7.95 3.71
N PHE A 40 -26.40 -7.02 4.60
CA PHE A 40 -25.04 -6.84 5.13
C PHE A 40 -24.76 -7.72 6.37
N LYS A 41 -25.77 -8.45 6.86
CA LYS A 41 -25.69 -9.34 8.03
C LYS A 41 -25.22 -8.62 9.31
N LEU A 42 -25.74 -7.40 9.56
CA LEU A 42 -25.32 -6.55 10.68
C LEU A 42 -25.41 -7.27 12.04
N ASP A 43 -26.57 -7.86 12.33
CA ASP A 43 -26.80 -8.59 13.60
C ASP A 43 -25.91 -9.82 13.71
N ALA A 44 -25.78 -10.62 12.63
CA ALA A 44 -24.97 -11.84 12.63
C ALA A 44 -23.46 -11.56 12.76
N ARG A 45 -23.01 -10.36 12.37
CA ARG A 45 -21.61 -9.92 12.48
C ARG A 45 -21.33 -9.07 13.72
N ASN A 46 -22.32 -8.91 14.61
CA ASN A 46 -22.22 -8.14 15.85
C ASN A 46 -21.68 -6.71 15.61
N THR A 47 -22.26 -6.01 14.62
CA THR A 47 -21.87 -4.63 14.27
C THR A 47 -23.11 -3.76 14.03
N THR A 48 -22.94 -2.44 14.10
CA THR A 48 -24.03 -1.47 13.92
C THR A 48 -23.75 -0.56 12.72
N PHE A 49 -24.82 -0.01 12.12
CA PHE A 49 -24.67 0.92 11.01
C PHE A 49 -23.74 2.09 11.32
N THR A 50 -23.87 2.70 12.51
CA THR A 50 -22.98 3.78 12.93
C THR A 50 -21.54 3.34 13.17
N THR A 51 -21.31 2.09 13.62
CA THR A 51 -19.97 1.53 13.74
C THR A 51 -19.32 1.39 12.37
N GLU A 52 -20.06 0.87 11.38
CA GLU A 52 -19.58 0.71 10.01
C GLU A 52 -19.24 2.06 9.35
N LEU A 53 -20.07 3.09 9.55
CA LEU A 53 -19.77 4.44 9.05
C LEU A 53 -18.49 5.01 9.68
N ARG A 54 -18.31 4.82 10.99
CA ARG A 54 -17.10 5.28 11.70
C ARG A 54 -15.86 4.50 11.27
N ALA A 55 -16.00 3.19 11.08
CA ALA A 55 -14.94 2.32 10.57
C ALA A 55 -14.54 2.73 9.15
N GLY A 56 -15.50 2.96 8.26
CA GLY A 56 -15.22 3.40 6.90
C GLY A 56 -14.59 4.80 6.85
N THR A 57 -15.02 5.68 7.75
CA THR A 57 -14.35 6.98 7.93
C THR A 57 -12.90 6.80 8.38
N ALA A 58 -12.64 5.96 9.39
CA ALA A 58 -11.28 5.70 9.85
C ALA A 58 -10.39 5.11 8.75
N THR A 59 -10.90 4.10 8.00
CA THR A 59 -10.20 3.51 6.86
C THR A 59 -9.88 4.57 5.80
N PHE A 60 -10.86 5.35 5.36
CA PHE A 60 -10.64 6.40 4.36
C PHE A 60 -9.60 7.41 4.85
N LEU A 61 -9.72 7.87 6.10
CA LEU A 61 -8.77 8.81 6.67
C LEU A 61 -7.35 8.23 6.72
N THR A 62 -7.19 6.94 6.94
CA THR A 62 -5.85 6.32 6.95
C THR A 62 -5.26 6.10 5.57
N MET A 63 -6.10 5.90 4.55
CA MET A 63 -5.65 5.68 3.17
C MET A 63 -5.66 6.94 2.30
N ALA A 64 -6.23 8.06 2.75
CA ALA A 64 -6.43 9.27 1.94
C ALA A 64 -5.15 9.82 1.28
N TYR A 65 -3.99 9.51 1.87
CA TYR A 65 -2.69 9.85 1.28
C TYR A 65 -2.53 9.29 -0.14
N ILE A 66 -3.15 8.14 -0.45
CA ILE A 66 -3.01 7.45 -1.75
C ILE A 66 -3.36 8.34 -2.94
N LEU A 67 -4.28 9.29 -2.74
CA LEU A 67 -4.71 10.25 -3.76
C LEU A 67 -3.52 11.07 -4.28
N ALA A 68 -2.64 11.52 -3.39
CA ALA A 68 -1.45 12.27 -3.76
C ALA A 68 -0.30 11.35 -4.19
N VAL A 69 -0.10 10.25 -3.45
CA VAL A 69 1.09 9.40 -3.64
C VAL A 69 1.05 8.61 -4.92
N ASN A 70 -0.11 8.02 -5.25
CA ASN A 70 -0.24 7.23 -6.47
C ASN A 70 0.06 8.08 -7.70
N ALA A 71 -0.54 9.28 -7.75
CA ALA A 71 -0.31 10.24 -8.81
C ALA A 71 1.15 10.71 -8.87
N SER A 72 1.78 10.96 -7.72
CA SER A 72 3.20 11.36 -7.65
C SER A 72 4.12 10.30 -8.26
N ILE A 73 4.00 9.04 -7.82
CA ILE A 73 4.85 7.94 -8.30
C ILE A 73 4.61 7.65 -9.78
N LEU A 74 3.35 7.63 -10.24
CA LEU A 74 3.05 7.39 -11.65
C LEU A 74 3.51 8.53 -12.55
N THR A 75 3.52 9.77 -12.06
CA THR A 75 4.02 10.92 -12.83
C THR A 75 5.53 10.81 -13.06
N ASP A 76 6.29 10.26 -12.11
CA ASP A 76 7.75 10.01 -12.27
C ASP A 76 8.07 9.05 -13.42
N SER A 77 7.11 8.24 -13.87
CA SER A 77 7.28 7.41 -15.07
C SER A 77 7.23 8.21 -16.38
N GLY A 78 6.89 9.50 -16.32
CA GLY A 78 6.62 10.34 -17.48
C GLY A 78 5.19 10.21 -18.02
N GLY A 79 4.43 9.18 -17.59
CA GLY A 79 3.06 8.96 -18.02
C GLY A 79 2.93 8.87 -19.55
N THR A 80 1.92 9.55 -20.10
CA THR A 80 1.73 9.71 -21.54
C THR A 80 2.53 10.88 -22.15
N CYS A 81 3.31 11.62 -21.36
CA CYS A 81 4.11 12.73 -21.88
C CYS A 81 5.24 12.21 -22.77
N SER A 82 5.53 12.95 -23.82
CA SER A 82 6.61 12.61 -24.74
C SER A 82 7.44 13.83 -25.13
N VAL A 83 8.46 13.60 -25.96
CA VAL A 83 9.35 14.67 -26.46
C VAL A 83 8.56 15.75 -27.23
N SER A 84 7.39 15.42 -27.79
CA SER A 84 6.54 16.40 -28.49
C SER A 84 5.93 17.46 -27.58
N ASP A 85 5.86 17.21 -26.26
CA ASP A 85 5.33 18.15 -25.29
C ASP A 85 6.38 19.18 -24.85
N CYS A 86 7.64 18.99 -25.24
CA CYS A 86 8.73 19.92 -24.96
C CYS A 86 8.61 21.18 -25.81
N LEU A 87 8.76 22.35 -25.19
CA LEU A 87 8.83 23.62 -25.90
C LEU A 87 10.15 23.71 -26.68
N PRO A 88 10.12 24.09 -27.99
CA PRO A 88 11.33 24.33 -28.75
C PRO A 88 11.98 25.62 -28.26
N LEU A 89 13.01 25.51 -27.42
CA LEU A 89 13.70 26.67 -26.85
C LEU A 89 14.89 27.13 -27.73
N CYS A 90 15.60 26.19 -28.38
CA CYS A 90 16.75 26.50 -29.27
C CYS A 90 17.02 25.46 -30.39
N SER A 91 16.55 24.21 -30.24
CA SER A 91 16.71 23.09 -31.20
C SER A 91 15.46 22.22 -31.18
N ASP A 92 15.33 21.30 -32.14
CA ASP A 92 14.29 20.27 -32.07
C ASP A 92 14.43 19.52 -30.73
N PRO A 93 13.30 19.30 -30.01
CA PRO A 93 13.34 18.62 -28.74
C PRO A 93 13.81 17.18 -28.93
N ASP A 94 14.77 16.77 -28.11
CA ASP A 94 15.33 15.42 -28.02
C ASP A 94 14.99 14.80 -26.66
N ASP A 95 15.35 13.54 -26.44
CA ASP A 95 15.07 12.85 -25.17
C ASP A 95 15.71 13.54 -23.94
N SER A 96 16.71 14.41 -24.15
CA SER A 96 17.32 15.20 -23.08
C SER A 96 16.33 16.18 -22.44
N CYS A 97 15.28 16.60 -23.16
CA CYS A 97 14.28 17.55 -22.66
C CYS A 97 13.43 17.01 -21.49
N LYS A 98 13.42 15.69 -21.31
CA LYS A 98 12.70 14.99 -20.23
C LYS A 98 13.45 15.02 -18.90
N PHE A 99 14.77 15.21 -18.92
CA PHE A 99 15.64 15.09 -17.74
C PHE A 99 16.18 16.46 -17.32
N ASP A 100 16.73 16.54 -16.11
CA ASP A 100 17.15 17.82 -15.55
C ASP A 100 18.26 18.50 -16.37
N PRO A 101 18.13 19.81 -16.67
CA PRO A 101 17.01 20.69 -16.33
C PRO A 101 15.75 20.43 -17.19
N VAL A 102 14.64 20.05 -16.55
CA VAL A 102 13.40 19.64 -17.24
C VAL A 102 12.79 20.81 -18.02
N ASN A 103 12.41 20.55 -19.28
CA ASN A 103 11.78 21.54 -20.14
C ASN A 103 10.43 22.02 -19.57
N PRO A 104 10.12 23.33 -19.58
CA PRO A 104 8.85 23.86 -19.06
C PRO A 104 7.58 23.29 -19.71
N GLY A 105 7.65 22.90 -20.99
CA GLY A 105 6.53 22.24 -21.68
C GLY A 105 6.28 20.83 -21.15
N TYR A 106 7.37 20.09 -20.92
CA TYR A 106 7.30 18.74 -20.36
C TYR A 106 6.82 18.75 -18.91
N SER A 107 7.29 19.68 -18.07
CA SER A 107 6.81 19.82 -16.69
C SER A 107 5.32 20.18 -16.63
N ALA A 108 4.84 21.04 -17.52
CA ALA A 108 3.41 21.34 -17.63
C ALA A 108 2.58 20.10 -18.06
N CYS A 109 3.13 19.22 -18.89
CA CYS A 109 2.52 17.94 -19.22
C CYS A 109 2.47 17.02 -17.99
N LEU A 110 3.56 16.89 -17.24
CA LEU A 110 3.60 16.10 -15.99
C LEU A 110 2.56 16.59 -14.98
N ASP A 111 2.41 17.90 -14.81
CA ASP A 111 1.39 18.48 -13.91
C ASP A 111 -0.04 18.17 -14.36
N ARG A 112 -0.29 18.10 -15.68
CA ARG A 112 -1.58 17.69 -16.23
C ARG A 112 -1.84 16.22 -15.93
N ILE A 113 -0.86 15.36 -16.18
CA ILE A 113 -0.94 13.92 -15.91
C ILE A 113 -1.16 13.67 -14.42
N ARG A 114 -0.43 14.36 -13.55
CA ARG A 114 -0.59 14.24 -12.09
C ARG A 114 -2.04 14.50 -11.67
N LYS A 115 -2.68 15.52 -12.23
CA LYS A 115 -4.11 15.84 -11.98
C LYS A 115 -5.03 14.74 -12.52
N ASP A 116 -4.81 14.27 -13.74
CA ASP A 116 -5.55 13.15 -14.34
C ASP A 116 -5.46 11.89 -13.48
N LEU A 117 -4.27 11.59 -12.95
CA LEU A 117 -4.01 10.41 -12.12
C LEU A 117 -4.68 10.48 -10.74
N ILE A 118 -4.81 11.66 -10.14
CA ILE A 118 -5.59 11.82 -8.91
C ILE A 118 -7.04 11.42 -9.18
N VAL A 119 -7.63 11.93 -10.27
CA VAL A 119 -9.00 11.62 -10.67
C VAL A 119 -9.16 10.13 -11.02
N ALA A 120 -8.19 9.54 -11.73
CA ALA A 120 -8.16 8.11 -12.04
C ALA A 120 -8.08 7.24 -10.77
N THR A 121 -7.30 7.66 -9.77
CA THR A 121 -7.18 7.01 -8.45
C THR A 121 -8.50 7.04 -7.71
N VAL A 122 -9.16 8.22 -7.67
CA VAL A 122 -10.46 8.38 -7.02
C VAL A 122 -11.51 7.49 -7.70
N ALA A 123 -11.60 7.55 -9.03
CA ALA A 123 -12.59 6.82 -9.82
C ALA A 123 -12.43 5.30 -9.68
N SER A 124 -11.20 4.79 -9.81
CA SER A 124 -10.93 3.36 -9.72
C SER A 124 -11.16 2.83 -8.30
N SER A 125 -10.74 3.57 -7.28
CA SER A 125 -10.96 3.21 -5.86
C SER A 125 -12.43 3.26 -5.48
N LEU A 126 -13.19 4.24 -5.97
CA LEU A 126 -14.65 4.33 -5.78
C LEU A 126 -15.33 3.07 -6.33
N ILE A 127 -15.05 2.72 -7.59
CA ILE A 127 -15.67 1.57 -8.24
C ILE A 127 -15.29 0.28 -7.51
N GLY A 128 -14.00 0.11 -7.19
CA GLY A 128 -13.53 -1.07 -6.47
C GLY A 128 -14.13 -1.22 -5.07
N CYS A 129 -14.18 -0.14 -4.30
CA CYS A 129 -14.81 -0.13 -2.97
C CYS A 129 -16.32 -0.42 -3.04
N VAL A 130 -17.02 0.10 -4.06
CA VAL A 130 -18.44 -0.17 -4.26
C VAL A 130 -18.69 -1.63 -4.60
N ILE A 131 -17.89 -2.23 -5.49
CA ILE A 131 -18.03 -3.63 -5.86
C ILE A 131 -17.69 -4.53 -4.65
N MET A 132 -16.62 -4.25 -3.92
CA MET A 132 -16.22 -5.01 -2.73
C MET A 132 -17.28 -4.93 -1.63
N GLY A 133 -17.79 -3.72 -1.38
CA GLY A 133 -18.83 -3.49 -0.39
C GLY A 133 -20.14 -4.17 -0.77
N ALA A 134 -20.62 -3.99 -2.00
CA ALA A 134 -21.92 -4.50 -2.43
C ALA A 134 -21.92 -6.03 -2.64
N PHE A 135 -20.89 -6.60 -3.26
CA PHE A 135 -20.88 -8.01 -3.66
C PHE A 135 -20.17 -8.91 -2.66
N ALA A 136 -18.95 -8.59 -2.26
CA ALA A 136 -18.20 -9.42 -1.31
C ALA A 136 -18.69 -9.23 0.13
N ASN A 137 -19.31 -8.09 0.44
CA ASN A 137 -19.73 -7.73 1.79
C ASN A 137 -18.57 -7.82 2.79
N LEU A 138 -17.40 -7.28 2.44
CA LEU A 138 -16.23 -7.26 3.33
C LEU A 138 -15.80 -5.82 3.63
N PRO A 139 -15.25 -5.55 4.84
CA PRO A 139 -14.86 -4.20 5.26
C PRO A 139 -13.50 -3.77 4.67
N LEU A 140 -13.28 -4.07 3.39
CA LEU A 140 -12.00 -3.89 2.70
C LEU A 140 -12.12 -2.79 1.67
N ALA A 141 -11.26 -1.77 1.78
CA ALA A 141 -11.13 -0.74 0.79
C ALA A 141 -10.16 -1.17 -0.31
N LEU A 142 -10.46 -0.77 -1.55
CA LEU A 142 -9.61 -1.00 -2.71
C LEU A 142 -9.06 0.33 -3.21
N ALA A 143 -7.78 0.36 -3.51
CA ALA A 143 -7.09 1.49 -4.11
C ALA A 143 -5.85 1.02 -4.90
N PRO A 144 -5.28 1.85 -5.79
CA PRO A 144 -4.04 1.52 -6.49
C PRO A 144 -2.92 1.03 -5.56
N GLY A 145 -2.43 -0.18 -5.83
CA GLY A 145 -1.43 -0.85 -5.00
C GLY A 145 -0.13 -0.06 -4.99
N MET A 146 0.31 0.35 -3.81
CA MET A 146 1.51 1.18 -3.66
C MET A 146 2.79 0.46 -4.12
N GLY A 147 2.86 -0.85 -3.88
CA GLY A 147 3.97 -1.67 -4.35
C GLY A 147 3.98 -1.87 -5.87
N SER A 148 2.85 -2.31 -6.42
CA SER A 148 2.68 -2.51 -7.87
C SER A 148 2.84 -1.21 -8.66
N ASN A 149 2.44 -0.07 -8.09
CA ASN A 149 2.68 1.25 -8.66
C ASN A 149 4.17 1.57 -8.80
N ALA A 150 4.96 1.42 -7.74
CA ALA A 150 6.40 1.68 -7.82
C ALA A 150 7.10 0.73 -8.80
N TYR A 151 6.74 -0.55 -8.84
CA TYR A 151 7.24 -1.49 -9.85
C TYR A 151 6.86 -1.04 -11.27
N PHE A 152 5.61 -0.63 -11.49
CA PHE A 152 5.13 -0.09 -12.76
C PHE A 152 5.96 1.13 -13.19
N ALA A 153 6.10 2.12 -12.32
CA ALA A 153 6.72 3.40 -12.65
C ALA A 153 8.23 3.29 -12.84
N TYR A 154 8.93 2.56 -11.97
CA TYR A 154 10.39 2.60 -11.92
C TYR A 154 11.08 1.40 -12.55
N THR A 155 10.43 0.23 -12.58
CA THR A 155 11.03 -0.99 -13.16
C THR A 155 10.57 -1.24 -14.58
N VAL A 156 9.27 -1.10 -14.86
CA VAL A 156 8.70 -1.40 -16.19
C VAL A 156 8.85 -0.20 -17.13
N VAL A 157 8.29 0.94 -16.74
CA VAL A 157 8.32 2.16 -17.56
C VAL A 157 9.62 2.93 -17.40
N GLY A 158 10.20 2.90 -16.19
CA GLY A 158 11.41 3.66 -15.85
C GLY A 158 11.13 5.15 -15.65
N PHE A 159 12.07 5.83 -14.99
CA PHE A 159 11.96 7.25 -14.71
C PHE A 159 11.88 8.05 -16.03
N HIS A 160 10.80 8.80 -16.21
CA HIS A 160 10.50 9.58 -17.42
C HIS A 160 10.51 8.74 -18.72
N GLY A 161 10.14 7.46 -18.62
CA GLY A 161 10.08 6.55 -19.75
C GLY A 161 11.45 6.02 -20.20
N SER A 162 12.45 6.03 -19.31
CA SER A 162 13.79 5.48 -19.58
C SER A 162 13.83 3.95 -19.67
N GLY A 163 12.74 3.28 -19.32
CA GLY A 163 12.63 1.83 -19.33
C GLY A 163 12.35 1.27 -20.72
N ASN A 164 12.27 -0.06 -20.78
CA ASN A 164 12.13 -0.80 -22.02
C ASN A 164 10.69 -0.84 -22.56
N VAL A 165 9.70 -0.55 -21.72
CA VAL A 165 8.28 -0.63 -22.04
C VAL A 165 7.65 0.74 -21.88
N SER A 166 6.94 1.23 -22.89
CA SER A 166 6.24 2.52 -22.78
C SER A 166 5.10 2.45 -21.76
N TYR A 167 4.76 3.60 -21.16
CA TYR A 167 3.64 3.71 -20.22
C TYR A 167 2.34 3.10 -20.75
N GLN A 168 1.97 3.39 -22.00
CA GLN A 168 0.75 2.87 -22.62
C GLN A 168 0.77 1.36 -22.82
N SER A 169 1.97 0.79 -23.09
CA SER A 169 2.16 -0.64 -23.26
C SER A 169 2.12 -1.36 -21.90
N ALA A 170 2.68 -0.73 -20.86
CA ALA A 170 2.58 -1.23 -19.49
C ALA A 170 1.13 -1.22 -19.00
N LEU A 171 0.34 -0.18 -19.28
CA LEU A 171 -1.10 -0.15 -18.97
C LEU A 171 -1.86 -1.26 -19.72
N ALA A 172 -1.51 -1.54 -20.99
CA ALA A 172 -2.10 -2.63 -21.75
C ALA A 172 -1.77 -4.01 -21.13
N ALA A 173 -0.56 -4.18 -20.59
CA ALA A 173 -0.21 -5.39 -19.84
C ALA A 173 -1.07 -5.52 -18.58
N VAL A 174 -1.21 -4.47 -17.78
CA VAL A 174 -2.08 -4.47 -16.58
C VAL A 174 -3.56 -4.73 -16.94
N PHE A 175 -4.03 -4.20 -18.06
CA PHE A 175 -5.38 -4.47 -18.55
C PHE A 175 -5.59 -5.95 -18.89
N ILE A 176 -4.65 -6.55 -19.62
CA ILE A 176 -4.69 -7.98 -19.98
C ILE A 176 -4.55 -8.86 -18.73
N GLU A 177 -3.66 -8.50 -17.80
CA GLU A 177 -3.54 -9.13 -16.50
C GLU A 177 -4.87 -9.14 -15.75
N GLY A 178 -5.54 -7.98 -15.64
CA GLY A 178 -6.84 -7.87 -14.98
C GLY A 178 -7.90 -8.77 -15.61
N LEU A 179 -7.92 -8.90 -16.94
CA LEU A 179 -8.81 -9.82 -17.64
C LEU A 179 -8.48 -11.30 -17.36
N ILE A 180 -7.19 -11.65 -17.35
CA ILE A 180 -6.73 -13.00 -17.00
C ILE A 180 -7.15 -13.31 -15.56
N PHE A 181 -6.98 -12.39 -14.62
CA PHE A 181 -7.42 -12.59 -13.24
C PHE A 181 -8.91 -12.66 -13.08
N LEU A 182 -9.66 -11.87 -13.83
CA LEU A 182 -11.11 -11.95 -13.78
C LEU A 182 -11.57 -13.34 -14.25
N ALA A 183 -10.97 -13.88 -15.32
CA ALA A 183 -11.23 -15.23 -15.82
C ALA A 183 -10.83 -16.32 -14.81
N ILE A 184 -9.61 -16.26 -14.26
CA ILE A 184 -9.11 -17.22 -13.26
C ILE A 184 -9.95 -17.18 -11.97
N SER A 185 -10.35 -15.98 -11.54
CA SER A 185 -11.22 -15.78 -10.39
C SER A 185 -12.61 -16.36 -10.66
N ALA A 186 -13.17 -16.12 -11.84
CA ALA A 186 -14.49 -16.64 -12.22
C ALA A 186 -14.53 -18.18 -12.27
N VAL A 187 -13.43 -18.83 -12.64
CA VAL A 187 -13.30 -20.31 -12.62
C VAL A 187 -13.03 -20.85 -11.20
N GLY A 188 -12.74 -19.98 -10.22
CA GLY A 188 -12.41 -20.37 -8.85
C GLY A 188 -10.99 -20.94 -8.67
N LEU A 189 -10.14 -20.82 -9.70
CA LEU A 189 -8.77 -21.34 -9.68
C LEU A 189 -7.82 -20.46 -8.86
N ARG A 190 -8.16 -19.17 -8.63
CA ARG A 190 -7.30 -18.21 -7.91
C ARG A 190 -6.97 -18.67 -6.49
N ALA A 191 -7.95 -19.22 -5.76
CA ALA A 191 -7.73 -19.74 -4.41
C ALA A 191 -6.78 -20.96 -4.39
N ARG A 192 -6.72 -21.74 -5.47
CA ARG A 192 -5.76 -22.84 -5.61
C ARG A 192 -4.36 -22.33 -5.88
N ILE A 193 -4.22 -21.32 -6.75
CA ILE A 193 -2.93 -20.66 -7.04
C ILE A 193 -2.37 -20.02 -5.76
N ALA A 194 -3.21 -19.35 -4.99
CA ALA A 194 -2.87 -18.78 -3.68
C ALA A 194 -2.27 -19.81 -2.70
N LYS A 195 -2.68 -21.09 -2.79
CA LYS A 195 -2.17 -22.19 -1.96
C LYS A 195 -0.87 -22.80 -2.46
N LEU A 196 -0.46 -22.52 -3.71
CA LEU A 196 0.84 -22.95 -4.25
C LEU A 196 2.00 -22.11 -3.71
N VAL A 197 1.69 -20.92 -3.19
CA VAL A 197 2.68 -20.01 -2.66
C VAL A 197 3.09 -20.46 -1.26
N PRO A 198 4.41 -20.60 -0.98
CA PRO A 198 4.87 -20.94 0.35
C PRO A 198 4.38 -19.93 1.41
N LYS A 199 3.83 -20.45 2.51
CA LYS A 199 3.39 -19.65 3.68
C LYS A 199 4.43 -18.60 4.12
N PRO A 200 5.73 -18.92 4.29
CA PRO A 200 6.71 -17.92 4.74
C PRO A 200 6.89 -16.77 3.73
N VAL A 201 6.89 -17.06 2.43
CA VAL A 201 6.97 -16.04 1.38
C VAL A 201 5.70 -15.19 1.37
N ARG A 202 4.52 -15.82 1.40
CA ARG A 202 3.23 -15.09 1.40
C ARG A 202 3.12 -14.10 2.57
N ILE A 203 3.55 -14.49 3.77
CA ILE A 203 3.50 -13.63 4.96
C ILE A 203 4.57 -12.53 4.86
N SER A 204 5.83 -12.89 4.59
CA SER A 204 6.93 -11.92 4.47
C SER A 204 6.77 -10.93 3.33
N SER A 205 6.04 -11.29 2.26
CA SER A 205 5.74 -10.39 1.13
C SER A 205 5.10 -9.09 1.61
N SER A 206 4.11 -9.16 2.49
CA SER A 206 3.43 -7.97 3.03
C SER A 206 4.39 -7.04 3.79
N ALA A 207 5.25 -7.60 4.64
CA ALA A 207 6.23 -6.82 5.39
C ALA A 207 7.37 -6.30 4.51
N GLY A 208 7.77 -7.04 3.47
CA GLY A 208 8.76 -6.61 2.48
C GLY A 208 8.25 -5.43 1.65
N ILE A 209 6.98 -5.45 1.25
CA ILE A 209 6.31 -4.31 0.61
C ILE A 209 6.31 -3.12 1.57
N GLY A 210 5.98 -3.33 2.85
CA GLY A 210 6.05 -2.27 3.87
C GLY A 210 7.44 -1.65 4.03
N LEU A 211 8.50 -2.46 4.07
CA LEU A 211 9.90 -2.00 4.08
C LEU A 211 10.24 -1.19 2.83
N PHE A 212 9.79 -1.64 1.66
CA PHE A 212 9.98 -0.94 0.40
C PHE A 212 9.28 0.42 0.38
N LEU A 213 8.03 0.51 0.87
CA LEU A 213 7.32 1.78 1.00
C LEU A 213 7.97 2.73 2.00
N ALA A 214 8.44 2.20 3.14
CA ALA A 214 9.21 2.98 4.09
C ALA A 214 10.49 3.52 3.46
N PHE A 215 11.19 2.71 2.65
CA PHE A 215 12.37 3.14 1.92
C PHE A 215 12.04 4.26 0.92
N ILE A 216 10.95 4.17 0.15
CA ILE A 216 10.46 5.25 -0.71
C ILE A 216 10.15 6.53 0.10
N GLY A 217 9.48 6.39 1.25
CA GLY A 217 9.16 7.50 2.14
C GLY A 217 10.38 8.19 2.78
N LEU A 218 11.54 7.52 2.82
CA LEU A 218 12.80 8.10 3.27
C LEU A 218 13.56 8.84 2.15
N GLN A 219 13.26 8.58 0.88
CA GLN A 219 13.93 9.20 -0.25
C GLN A 219 13.49 10.65 -0.47
N SER A 220 14.29 11.39 -1.25
CA SER A 220 14.07 12.82 -1.50
C SER A 220 12.95 13.12 -2.50
N ASN A 221 12.71 12.22 -3.46
CA ASN A 221 11.75 12.48 -4.54
C ASN A 221 10.30 12.32 -4.07
N GLN A 222 10.04 11.32 -3.22
CA GLN A 222 8.68 10.92 -2.82
C GLN A 222 8.42 11.06 -1.31
N GLY A 223 9.43 11.48 -0.54
CA GLY A 223 9.40 11.37 0.91
C GLY A 223 10.04 12.53 1.65
N ILE A 224 10.52 12.26 2.87
CA ILE A 224 11.12 13.28 3.74
C ILE A 224 12.53 13.69 3.31
N GLY A 225 13.17 12.93 2.42
CA GLY A 225 14.53 13.22 1.95
C GLY A 225 15.63 12.96 2.98
N LEU A 226 15.47 11.94 3.82
CA LEU A 226 16.53 11.49 4.72
C LEU A 226 17.65 10.76 3.96
N VAL A 227 17.28 9.98 2.95
CA VAL A 227 18.17 9.11 2.20
C VAL A 227 18.42 9.68 0.79
N GLY A 228 19.67 9.60 0.34
CA GLY A 228 20.11 9.94 -1.00
C GLY A 228 21.06 8.88 -1.58
N TYR A 229 21.36 9.01 -2.86
CA TYR A 229 22.28 8.12 -3.57
C TYR A 229 23.75 8.45 -3.29
N SER A 230 24.59 7.42 -3.21
CA SER A 230 26.05 7.52 -3.14
C SER A 230 26.67 6.46 -4.04
N SER A 231 27.63 6.82 -4.88
CA SER A 231 28.34 5.85 -5.72
C SER A 231 29.19 4.86 -4.91
N SER A 232 29.58 5.19 -3.68
CA SER A 232 30.43 4.34 -2.84
C SER A 232 29.65 3.36 -1.96
N THR A 233 28.43 3.72 -1.55
CA THR A 233 27.65 2.97 -0.54
C THR A 233 26.23 2.66 -0.99
N LEU A 234 25.84 3.06 -2.21
CA LEU A 234 24.48 3.08 -2.76
C LEU A 234 23.53 4.05 -2.03
N VAL A 235 23.61 4.12 -0.71
CA VAL A 235 22.75 4.89 0.19
C VAL A 235 23.60 5.81 1.06
N THR A 236 23.22 7.08 1.18
CA THR A 236 23.84 8.08 2.05
C THR A 236 22.79 9.04 2.63
N LEU A 237 23.23 9.96 3.48
CA LEU A 237 22.38 11.01 4.03
C LEU A 237 22.00 12.04 2.94
N GLY A 238 20.70 12.25 2.71
CA GLY A 238 20.14 13.18 1.72
C GLY A 238 19.58 14.49 2.30
N ALA A 239 19.47 14.61 3.62
CA ALA A 239 18.76 15.69 4.32
C ALA A 239 19.47 17.07 4.30
N CYS A 240 20.14 17.40 3.20
CA CYS A 240 20.91 18.62 3.01
C CYS A 240 20.15 19.64 2.16
N PRO A 241 20.37 20.96 2.36
CA PRO A 241 19.75 21.99 1.55
C PRO A 241 20.24 21.90 0.09
N LYS A 242 19.41 22.32 -0.87
CA LYS A 242 19.73 22.26 -2.32
C LYS A 242 21.13 22.83 -2.64
N SER A 243 21.52 23.93 -1.98
CA SER A 243 22.84 24.57 -2.13
C SER A 243 24.05 23.74 -1.69
N SER A 244 23.84 22.64 -0.98
CA SER A 244 24.90 21.73 -0.49
C SER A 244 24.75 20.32 -1.06
N ARG A 245 23.88 20.15 -2.05
CA ARG A 245 23.77 18.94 -2.83
C ARG A 245 24.64 19.07 -4.07
N ALA A 246 25.30 17.98 -4.44
CA ALA A 246 26.04 17.87 -5.67
C ALA A 246 25.22 17.03 -6.66
N SER A 247 25.16 17.53 -7.89
CA SER A 247 24.70 16.75 -9.03
C SER A 247 25.72 15.67 -9.36
N LEU A 248 25.24 14.45 -9.63
CA LEU A 248 26.08 13.32 -9.97
C LEU A 248 25.88 12.96 -11.44
N ALA A 249 26.99 12.84 -12.17
CA ALA A 249 26.97 12.39 -13.54
C ALA A 249 27.70 11.04 -13.63
N PRO A 250 27.10 10.00 -14.22
CA PRO A 250 27.78 8.73 -14.41
C PRO A 250 28.93 8.92 -15.41
N VAL A 251 30.12 8.52 -14.99
CA VAL A 251 31.36 8.71 -15.75
C VAL A 251 32.13 7.40 -15.87
N ILE A 252 32.68 7.14 -17.05
CA ILE A 252 33.68 6.10 -17.31
C ILE A 252 35.08 6.70 -17.23
N ALA A 253 35.92 6.10 -16.41
CA ALA A 253 37.35 6.34 -16.43
C ALA A 253 37.98 5.49 -17.52
N MET A 254 38.50 6.14 -18.57
CA MET A 254 39.27 5.46 -19.61
C MET A 254 40.64 5.04 -19.06
N ALA A 255 41.27 4.04 -19.69
CA ALA A 255 42.58 3.52 -19.28
C ALA A 255 43.71 4.58 -19.28
N ASN A 256 43.51 5.72 -19.96
CA ASN A 256 44.41 6.87 -19.98
C ASN A 256 44.20 7.84 -18.77
N GLY A 257 43.34 7.50 -17.81
CA GLY A 257 43.01 8.33 -16.65
C GLY A 257 42.05 9.49 -16.96
N THR A 258 41.59 9.64 -18.21
CA THR A 258 40.56 10.63 -18.55
C THR A 258 39.18 10.11 -18.17
N VAL A 259 38.35 11.02 -17.65
CA VAL A 259 37.00 10.72 -17.21
C VAL A 259 36.05 11.28 -18.27
N SER A 260 35.23 10.43 -18.86
CA SER A 260 34.20 10.83 -19.82
C SER A 260 32.83 10.40 -19.33
N LEU A 261 31.78 11.15 -19.66
CA LEU A 261 30.41 10.75 -19.31
C LEU A 261 30.10 9.42 -19.99
N ILE A 262 29.40 8.53 -19.28
CA ILE A 262 28.89 7.30 -19.89
C ILE A 262 27.99 7.71 -21.07
N PRO A 263 28.15 7.15 -22.27
CA PRO A 263 27.22 7.41 -23.37
C PRO A 263 25.77 7.07 -22.93
N GLY A 264 24.88 8.07 -22.94
CA GLY A 264 23.51 7.95 -22.41
C GLY A 264 23.36 8.20 -20.90
N GLY A 265 24.43 8.59 -20.22
CA GLY A 265 24.46 8.92 -18.81
C GLY A 265 23.86 10.29 -18.51
N THR A 266 22.73 10.32 -17.79
CA THR A 266 22.08 11.56 -17.36
C THR A 266 22.72 12.11 -16.09
N VAL A 267 22.83 13.44 -15.99
CA VAL A 267 23.20 14.11 -14.74
C VAL A 267 22.00 13.98 -13.80
N SER A 268 22.16 13.20 -12.73
CA SER A 268 21.18 13.11 -11.66
C SER A 268 21.32 14.35 -10.76
N GLY A 269 20.38 15.27 -10.87
CA GLY A 269 20.43 16.59 -10.24
C GLY A 269 20.41 16.53 -8.71
N ASP A 270 21.40 17.16 -8.07
CA ASP A 270 21.42 17.50 -6.64
C ASP A 270 21.02 16.36 -5.69
N ILE A 271 21.63 15.18 -5.81
CA ILE A 271 21.28 14.01 -4.99
C ILE A 271 22.30 13.75 -3.87
N LEU A 272 23.58 14.05 -4.09
CA LEU A 272 24.63 13.74 -3.12
C LEU A 272 24.81 14.88 -2.11
N CYS A 273 24.65 14.59 -0.82
CA CYS A 273 25.02 15.56 0.21
C CYS A 273 26.52 15.59 0.45
N LEU A 274 27.17 16.73 0.21
CA LEU A 274 28.63 16.88 0.39
C LEU A 274 29.06 17.05 1.86
N ARG A 275 28.20 17.64 2.71
CA ARG A 275 28.58 18.06 4.07
C ARG A 275 28.07 17.15 5.19
N GLY A 276 27.28 16.13 4.86
CA GLY A 276 26.74 15.16 5.84
C GLY A 276 25.89 15.76 6.96
N ARG A 277 25.32 16.95 6.79
CA ARG A 277 24.51 17.65 7.81
C ARG A 277 23.04 17.73 7.44
N MET A 278 22.16 17.37 8.38
CA MET A 278 20.71 17.41 8.23
C MET A 278 20.16 18.85 8.37
N GLU A 279 20.47 19.71 7.41
CA GLU A 279 20.08 21.14 7.42
C GLU A 279 18.87 21.45 6.52
N SER A 280 18.29 20.45 5.85
CA SER A 280 17.13 20.66 4.97
C SER A 280 15.87 21.04 5.78
N PRO A 281 15.23 22.18 5.47
CA PRO A 281 14.03 22.61 6.20
C PRO A 281 12.80 21.75 5.88
N THR A 282 12.69 21.22 4.65
CA THR A 282 11.58 20.33 4.24
C THR A 282 11.67 18.99 4.97
N PHE A 283 12.89 18.50 5.22
CA PHE A 283 13.12 17.28 5.99
C PHE A 283 12.65 17.44 7.44
N TRP A 284 13.06 18.51 8.12
CA TRP A 284 12.66 18.75 9.51
C TRP A 284 11.14 18.93 9.65
N LEU A 285 10.49 19.58 8.69
CA LEU A 285 9.04 19.67 8.66
C LEU A 285 8.39 18.27 8.52
N GLY A 286 8.93 17.42 7.63
CA GLY A 286 8.52 16.03 7.49
C GLY A 286 8.69 15.22 8.79
N ILE A 287 9.80 15.41 9.52
CA ILE A 287 10.03 14.77 10.83
C ILE A 287 9.00 15.23 11.87
N VAL A 288 8.65 16.52 11.91
CA VAL A 288 7.58 16.99 12.80
C VAL A 288 6.24 16.32 12.43
N GLY A 289 5.95 16.20 11.14
CA GLY A 289 4.81 15.42 10.64
C GLY A 289 4.83 13.97 11.13
N PHE A 290 5.97 13.29 11.02
CA PHE A 290 6.17 11.93 11.52
C PHE A 290 5.88 11.82 13.02
N ILE A 291 6.41 12.74 13.83
CA ILE A 291 6.22 12.75 15.28
C ILE A 291 4.75 12.95 15.64
N ILE A 292 4.04 13.85 14.95
CA ILE A 292 2.61 14.08 15.16
C ILE A 292 1.83 12.79 14.90
N ILE A 293 2.07 12.15 13.76
CA ILE A 293 1.36 10.90 13.41
C ILE A 293 1.71 9.80 14.42
N ALA A 294 2.99 9.62 14.73
CA ALA A 294 3.45 8.61 15.68
C ALA A 294 2.81 8.81 17.06
N TYR A 295 2.76 10.04 17.55
CA TYR A 295 2.10 10.38 18.82
C TYR A 295 0.59 10.07 18.77
N CYS A 296 -0.09 10.46 17.69
CA CYS A 296 -1.50 10.15 17.48
C CYS A 296 -1.75 8.63 17.43
N LEU A 297 -0.88 7.86 16.78
CA LEU A 297 -0.96 6.40 16.74
C LEU A 297 -0.77 5.78 18.14
N VAL A 298 0.21 6.26 18.92
CA VAL A 298 0.44 5.82 20.32
C VAL A 298 -0.79 6.08 21.19
N LYS A 299 -1.47 7.21 20.98
CA LYS A 299 -2.70 7.57 21.70
C LYS A 299 -3.97 6.96 21.10
N ASN A 300 -3.86 6.11 20.08
CA ASN A 300 -4.99 5.52 19.34
C ASN A 300 -6.00 6.57 18.86
N VAL A 301 -5.52 7.73 18.40
CA VAL A 301 -6.37 8.79 17.85
C VAL A 301 -6.79 8.39 16.44
N LYS A 302 -8.09 8.54 16.16
CA LYS A 302 -8.67 8.21 14.84
C LYS A 302 -8.18 9.17 13.77
N GLY A 303 -7.80 8.63 12.61
CA GLY A 303 -7.25 9.43 11.51
C GLY A 303 -5.84 9.97 11.80
N ALA A 304 -5.07 9.30 12.66
CA ALA A 304 -3.71 9.71 13.06
C ALA A 304 -2.83 10.16 11.88
N MET A 305 -2.89 9.43 10.76
CA MET A 305 -2.12 9.71 9.54
C MET A 305 -2.42 11.08 8.93
N ILE A 306 -3.69 11.52 8.95
CA ILE A 306 -4.11 12.79 8.33
C ILE A 306 -3.61 13.99 9.10
N TYR A 307 -3.57 13.96 10.43
CA TYR A 307 -3.15 15.13 11.19
C TYR A 307 -1.72 15.56 10.83
N GLY A 308 -0.80 14.61 10.63
CA GLY A 308 0.55 14.92 10.17
C GLY A 308 0.59 15.45 8.75
N ILE A 309 -0.15 14.84 7.82
CA ILE A 309 -0.23 15.31 6.43
C ILE A 309 -0.77 16.73 6.39
N VAL A 310 -1.93 16.97 7.02
CA VAL A 310 -2.58 18.28 7.06
C VAL A 310 -1.68 19.32 7.72
N PHE A 311 -0.99 18.98 8.81
CA PHE A 311 -0.04 19.89 9.45
C PHE A 311 1.11 20.28 8.51
N VAL A 312 1.80 19.29 7.93
CA VAL A 312 2.93 19.54 7.03
C VAL A 312 2.48 20.30 5.79
N THR A 313 1.36 19.89 5.19
CA THR A 313 0.78 20.54 4.01
C THR A 313 0.35 21.97 4.31
N ALA A 314 -0.33 22.24 5.42
CA ALA A 314 -0.76 23.58 5.80
C ALA A 314 0.42 24.53 6.02
N VAL A 315 1.50 24.06 6.67
CA VAL A 315 2.74 24.83 6.82
C VAL A 315 3.41 25.06 5.46
N SER A 316 3.30 24.09 4.55
CA SER A 316 3.88 24.18 3.20
C SER A 316 3.09 25.07 2.23
N TRP A 317 1.85 25.45 2.55
CA TRP A 317 1.06 26.37 1.72
C TRP A 317 1.44 27.85 1.88
N PHE A 318 2.16 28.21 2.95
CA PHE A 318 2.64 29.57 3.13
C PHE A 318 3.74 29.90 2.11
N ARG A 319 3.38 30.77 1.14
CA ARG A 319 4.31 31.33 0.15
C ARG A 319 5.46 32.09 0.81
N HIS A 320 6.59 32.16 0.11
CA HIS A 320 7.83 32.82 0.55
C HIS A 320 8.54 32.17 1.76
N THR A 321 8.23 30.91 2.07
CA THR A 321 8.96 30.13 3.07
C THR A 321 9.91 29.12 2.41
N LYS A 322 10.97 28.70 3.11
CA LYS A 322 11.90 27.67 2.60
C LYS A 322 11.29 26.26 2.46
N VAL A 323 10.05 26.09 2.90
CA VAL A 323 9.28 24.83 2.88
C VAL A 323 8.03 24.92 2.01
N THR A 324 7.93 25.96 1.18
CA THR A 324 6.75 26.20 0.34
C THR A 324 6.56 25.11 -0.72
N ALA A 325 5.32 24.67 -0.89
CA ALA A 325 4.88 23.86 -2.03
C ALA A 325 4.68 24.73 -3.29
N PHE A 326 4.63 26.05 -3.14
CA PHE A 326 4.50 27.04 -4.20
C PHE A 326 5.76 27.92 -4.24
N PRO A 327 6.83 27.51 -4.94
CA PRO A 327 8.01 28.35 -5.13
C PRO A 327 7.66 29.63 -5.90
N ASP A 328 8.49 30.66 -5.76
CA ASP A 328 8.33 31.96 -6.44
C ASP A 328 8.81 31.87 -7.91
N ASP A 329 8.28 30.90 -8.65
CA ASP A 329 8.49 30.70 -10.08
C ASP A 329 7.14 30.56 -10.80
N SER A 330 7.18 30.58 -12.14
CA SER A 330 5.98 30.49 -12.97
C SER A 330 5.18 29.19 -12.76
N ALA A 331 5.86 28.11 -12.36
CA ALA A 331 5.21 26.83 -12.06
C ALA A 331 4.46 26.88 -10.71
N GLY A 332 5.07 27.47 -9.68
CA GLY A 332 4.46 27.70 -8.39
C GLY A 332 3.26 28.64 -8.45
N ASP A 333 3.29 29.63 -9.34
CA ASP A 333 2.15 30.51 -9.66
C ASP A 333 0.98 29.77 -10.28
N ALA A 334 1.22 28.94 -11.30
CA ALA A 334 0.19 28.11 -11.91
C ALA A 334 -0.40 27.09 -10.90
N ALA A 335 0.44 26.48 -10.06
CA ALA A 335 0.02 25.55 -9.03
C ALA A 335 -0.86 26.24 -7.96
N PHE A 336 -0.54 27.47 -7.57
CA PHE A 336 -1.32 28.24 -6.60
C PHE A 336 -2.65 28.73 -7.18
N GLU A 337 -2.68 29.12 -8.46
CA GLU A 337 -3.93 29.47 -9.14
C GLU A 337 -4.87 28.26 -9.21
N TYR A 338 -4.34 27.08 -9.48
CA TYR A 338 -5.12 25.85 -9.45
C TYR A 338 -5.62 25.53 -8.03
N PHE A 339 -4.75 25.63 -7.02
CA PHE A 339 -5.12 25.47 -5.61
C PHE A 339 -6.27 26.39 -5.18
N ARG A 340 -6.27 27.66 -5.64
CA ARG A 340 -7.33 28.65 -5.35
C ARG A 340 -8.71 28.26 -5.86
N LYS A 341 -8.81 27.36 -6.84
CA LYS A 341 -10.11 26.90 -7.34
C LYS A 341 -10.86 26.09 -6.29
N VAL A 342 -10.16 25.54 -5.28
CA VAL A 342 -10.63 24.74 -4.10
C VAL A 342 -11.50 23.54 -4.47
N VAL A 343 -12.56 23.77 -5.24
CA VAL A 343 -13.43 22.79 -5.87
C VAL A 343 -13.33 22.92 -7.38
N ASP A 344 -12.87 21.86 -8.05
CA ASP A 344 -12.89 21.75 -9.50
C ASP A 344 -13.08 20.28 -9.90
N VAL A 345 -13.89 20.04 -10.92
CA VAL A 345 -14.12 18.69 -11.46
C VAL A 345 -13.23 18.55 -12.69
N HIS A 346 -12.00 18.09 -12.44
CA HIS A 346 -11.03 17.86 -13.50
C HIS A 346 -11.43 16.60 -14.29
N ALA A 347 -11.71 16.75 -15.58
CA ALA A 347 -11.96 15.62 -16.47
C ALA A 347 -10.63 15.04 -16.97
N ILE A 348 -10.49 13.72 -16.93
CA ILE A 348 -9.31 13.02 -17.44
C ILE A 348 -9.20 13.27 -18.95
N LYS A 349 -8.05 13.77 -19.41
CA LYS A 349 -7.83 14.07 -20.84
C LYS A 349 -6.74 13.23 -21.49
N SER A 350 -5.74 12.82 -20.72
CA SER A 350 -4.50 12.24 -21.23
C SER A 350 -4.29 10.77 -20.84
N THR A 351 -4.77 10.34 -19.67
CA THR A 351 -4.51 8.97 -19.17
C THR A 351 -5.63 7.97 -19.49
N ALA A 352 -6.88 8.42 -19.58
CA ALA A 352 -8.02 7.54 -19.85
C ALA A 352 -7.93 6.91 -21.24
N GLY A 353 -8.01 5.59 -21.31
CA GLY A 353 -7.95 4.83 -22.55
C GLY A 353 -6.59 4.85 -23.23
N ALA A 354 -5.52 5.29 -22.55
CA ALA A 354 -4.16 5.35 -23.08
C ALA A 354 -3.49 3.96 -23.19
N LEU A 355 -4.22 2.95 -23.69
CA LEU A 355 -3.75 1.59 -23.87
C LEU A 355 -3.13 1.42 -25.26
N SER A 356 -1.91 0.87 -25.33
CA SER A 356 -1.25 0.55 -26.59
C SER A 356 -0.90 -0.93 -26.66
N PHE A 357 -1.55 -1.65 -27.57
CA PHE A 357 -1.28 -3.06 -27.83
C PHE A 357 -0.15 -3.28 -28.85
N LYS A 358 0.50 -2.21 -29.33
CA LYS A 358 1.60 -2.30 -30.31
C LYS A 358 2.79 -3.11 -29.75
N GLY A 359 2.99 -3.09 -28.43
CA GLY A 359 4.06 -3.81 -27.75
C GLY A 359 3.85 -5.32 -27.59
N ILE A 360 2.68 -5.88 -27.94
CA ILE A 360 2.34 -7.28 -27.63
C ILE A 360 3.26 -8.32 -28.28
N GLY A 361 3.92 -7.94 -29.38
CA GLY A 361 4.89 -8.78 -30.08
C GLY A 361 6.30 -8.77 -29.47
N SER A 362 6.58 -7.91 -28.48
CA SER A 362 7.89 -7.83 -27.84
C SER A 362 7.99 -8.82 -26.66
N GLY A 363 9.17 -9.43 -26.47
CA GLY A 363 9.40 -10.30 -25.31
C GLY A 363 9.29 -9.56 -23.97
N GLN A 364 9.64 -8.27 -23.96
CA GLN A 364 9.60 -7.41 -22.77
C GLN A 364 8.16 -7.13 -22.30
N PHE A 365 7.20 -7.06 -23.22
CA PHE A 365 5.80 -6.93 -22.86
C PHE A 365 5.31 -8.16 -22.09
N TRP A 366 5.67 -9.37 -22.55
CA TRP A 366 5.29 -10.61 -21.88
C TRP A 366 6.01 -10.79 -20.55
N GLU A 367 7.28 -10.38 -20.44
CA GLU A 367 8.00 -10.35 -19.17
C GLU A 367 7.29 -9.46 -18.14
N ALA A 368 6.90 -8.24 -18.53
CA ALA A 368 6.16 -7.32 -17.68
C ALA A 368 4.78 -7.90 -17.29
N LEU A 369 4.03 -8.43 -18.26
CA LEU A 369 2.71 -9.03 -18.03
C LEU A 369 2.77 -10.20 -17.04
N ILE A 370 3.68 -11.15 -17.25
CA ILE A 370 3.87 -12.29 -16.35
C ILE A 370 4.30 -11.80 -14.97
N THR A 371 5.12 -10.75 -14.92
CA THR A 371 5.59 -10.21 -13.65
C THR A 371 4.49 -9.54 -12.85
N PHE A 372 3.68 -8.68 -13.47
CA PHE A 372 2.50 -8.13 -12.82
C PHE A 372 1.58 -9.24 -12.30
N LEU A 373 1.32 -10.25 -13.14
CA LEU A 373 0.46 -11.38 -12.78
C LEU A 373 0.94 -12.13 -11.52
N TYR A 374 2.21 -12.46 -11.36
CA TYR A 374 2.61 -13.15 -10.13
C TYR A 374 2.72 -12.20 -8.93
N VAL A 375 3.18 -10.96 -9.13
CA VAL A 375 3.30 -9.95 -8.06
C VAL A 375 1.92 -9.64 -7.48
N ASP A 376 0.92 -9.39 -8.33
CA ASP A 376 -0.43 -9.05 -7.88
C ASP A 376 -1.17 -10.25 -7.29
N VAL A 377 -0.97 -11.48 -7.80
CA VAL A 377 -1.47 -12.68 -7.12
C VAL A 377 -0.98 -12.73 -5.68
N LEU A 378 0.30 -12.46 -5.47
CA LEU A 378 0.94 -12.56 -4.16
C LEU A 378 0.51 -11.42 -3.24
N ASP A 379 0.49 -10.19 -3.75
CA ASP A 379 0.09 -9.01 -3.00
C ASP A 379 -1.39 -9.07 -2.62
N THR A 380 -2.28 -9.26 -3.60
CA THR A 380 -3.72 -9.34 -3.36
C THR A 380 -4.09 -10.52 -2.46
N THR A 381 -3.50 -11.70 -2.68
CA THR A 381 -3.78 -12.86 -1.81
C THR A 381 -3.28 -12.60 -0.39
N GLY A 382 -2.07 -12.07 -0.24
CA GLY A 382 -1.47 -11.80 1.06
C GLY A 382 -2.25 -10.77 1.86
N THR A 383 -2.62 -9.66 1.23
CA THR A 383 -3.38 -8.56 1.84
C THR A 383 -4.81 -8.97 2.17
N LEU A 384 -5.57 -9.54 1.22
CA LEU A 384 -6.94 -10.01 1.47
C LEU A 384 -6.99 -11.06 2.57
N TYR A 385 -6.08 -12.04 2.54
CA TYR A 385 -6.02 -13.08 3.56
C TYR A 385 -5.67 -12.49 4.94
N SER A 386 -4.65 -11.63 5.02
CA SER A 386 -4.25 -10.97 6.27
C SER A 386 -5.39 -10.14 6.86
N MET A 387 -6.11 -9.38 6.03
CA MET A 387 -7.23 -8.56 6.48
C MET A 387 -8.46 -9.39 6.84
N ALA A 388 -8.77 -10.44 6.08
CA ALA A 388 -9.84 -11.37 6.42
C ALA A 388 -9.56 -12.08 7.75
N ARG A 389 -8.33 -12.54 7.98
CA ARG A 389 -7.91 -13.12 9.25
C ARG A 389 -8.01 -12.11 10.38
N PHE A 390 -7.57 -10.89 10.14
CA PHE A 390 -7.64 -9.81 11.12
C PHE A 390 -9.09 -9.42 11.49
N ALA A 391 -10.02 -9.52 10.53
CA ALA A 391 -11.45 -9.33 10.76
C ALA A 391 -12.16 -10.54 11.39
N GLY A 392 -11.48 -11.68 11.50
CA GLY A 392 -12.03 -12.93 12.02
C GLY A 392 -12.85 -13.74 11.01
N PHE A 393 -12.61 -13.53 9.71
CA PHE A 393 -13.29 -14.21 8.61
C PHE A 393 -12.48 -15.32 7.93
N ALA A 394 -11.22 -15.53 8.32
CA ALA A 394 -10.35 -16.55 7.72
C ALA A 394 -10.39 -17.87 8.49
N ASP A 395 -10.40 -18.97 7.73
CA ASP A 395 -10.38 -20.34 8.22
C ASP A 395 -8.93 -20.88 8.26
N GLU A 396 -8.69 -21.96 9.01
CA GLU A 396 -7.40 -22.65 9.11
C GLU A 396 -6.88 -23.17 7.76
N ASN A 397 -7.79 -23.43 6.81
CA ASN A 397 -7.48 -23.92 5.46
C ASN A 397 -6.99 -22.83 4.50
N GLY A 398 -6.88 -21.58 4.97
CA GLY A 398 -6.44 -20.44 4.16
C GLY A 398 -7.54 -19.78 3.31
N ASP A 399 -8.80 -20.16 3.52
CA ASP A 399 -9.98 -19.60 2.83
C ASP A 399 -10.72 -18.60 3.74
N PHE A 400 -11.55 -17.72 3.19
CA PHE A 400 -12.36 -16.78 3.99
C PHE A 400 -13.75 -16.51 3.39
N GLU A 401 -14.70 -16.04 4.23
CA GLU A 401 -16.08 -15.75 3.79
C GLU A 401 -16.08 -14.70 2.66
N GLY A 402 -16.72 -15.02 1.54
CA GLY A 402 -16.84 -14.09 0.41
C GLY A 402 -15.58 -13.97 -0.46
N GLN A 403 -14.57 -14.83 -0.28
CA GLN A 403 -13.30 -14.76 -1.01
C GLN A 403 -13.45 -14.68 -2.54
N TYR A 404 -14.36 -15.45 -3.12
CA TYR A 404 -14.58 -15.48 -4.57
C TYR A 404 -14.99 -14.10 -5.11
N PHE A 405 -15.96 -13.44 -4.45
CA PHE A 405 -16.40 -12.10 -4.82
C PHE A 405 -15.36 -11.04 -4.49
N ALA A 406 -14.56 -11.22 -3.42
CA ALA A 406 -13.47 -10.33 -3.08
C ALA A 406 -12.40 -10.30 -4.19
N PHE A 407 -11.98 -11.48 -4.65
CA PHE A 407 -11.03 -11.61 -5.75
C PHE A 407 -11.58 -11.13 -7.10
N MET A 408 -12.86 -11.35 -7.39
CA MET A 408 -13.48 -10.79 -8.60
C MET A 408 -13.57 -9.27 -8.55
N SER A 409 -13.89 -8.70 -7.38
CA SER A 409 -13.94 -7.24 -7.19
C SER A 409 -12.59 -6.60 -7.44
N ASP A 410 -11.55 -7.20 -6.88
CA ASP A 410 -10.16 -6.83 -7.08
C ASP A 410 -9.77 -6.86 -8.58
N ALA A 411 -9.94 -8.00 -9.25
CA ALA A 411 -9.63 -8.13 -10.68
C ALA A 411 -10.40 -7.13 -11.56
N THR A 412 -11.68 -6.90 -11.26
CA THR A 412 -12.50 -5.90 -11.97
C THR A 412 -11.96 -4.49 -11.76
N SER A 413 -11.47 -4.20 -10.56
CA SER A 413 -10.87 -2.90 -10.23
C SER A 413 -9.55 -2.67 -10.96
N ILE A 414 -8.75 -3.72 -11.18
CA ILE A 414 -7.53 -3.66 -12.01
C ILE A 414 -7.88 -3.30 -13.46
N VAL A 415 -8.90 -3.96 -14.03
CA VAL A 415 -9.38 -3.68 -15.39
C VAL A 415 -9.87 -2.23 -15.51
N VAL A 416 -10.67 -1.76 -14.55
CA VAL A 416 -11.17 -0.38 -14.53
C VAL A 416 -10.03 0.62 -14.30
N GLY A 417 -9.10 0.33 -13.39
CA GLY A 417 -7.96 1.18 -13.09
C GLY A 417 -7.05 1.39 -14.30
N SER A 418 -6.68 0.31 -14.98
CA SER A 418 -5.87 0.38 -16.21
C SER A 418 -6.56 1.15 -17.34
N LEU A 419 -7.88 1.03 -17.49
CA LEU A 419 -8.66 1.82 -18.45
C LEU A 419 -8.65 3.32 -18.12
N LEU A 420 -8.57 3.69 -16.84
CA LEU A 420 -8.46 5.08 -16.40
C LEU A 420 -7.00 5.60 -16.42
N GLY A 421 -6.05 4.71 -16.72
CA GLY A 421 -4.63 5.01 -16.77
C GLY A 421 -3.95 5.05 -15.41
N THR A 422 -4.39 4.22 -14.46
CA THR A 422 -3.66 4.02 -13.18
C THR A 422 -3.07 2.60 -13.10
N SER A 423 -2.10 2.43 -12.21
CA SER A 423 -1.53 1.14 -11.80
C SER A 423 -2.60 0.17 -11.26
N PRO A 424 -2.27 -1.15 -11.11
CA PRO A 424 -3.19 -2.15 -10.59
C PRO A 424 -3.82 -1.72 -9.25
N VAL A 425 -5.14 -1.89 -9.13
CA VAL A 425 -5.91 -1.62 -7.91
C VAL A 425 -5.99 -2.89 -7.09
N THR A 426 -5.68 -2.81 -5.80
CA THR A 426 -5.71 -3.97 -4.89
C THR A 426 -6.34 -3.61 -3.54
N ALA A 427 -6.52 -4.61 -2.68
CA ALA A 427 -7.03 -4.45 -1.33
C ALA A 427 -6.00 -3.76 -0.41
N PHE A 428 -6.41 -2.68 0.23
CA PHE A 428 -5.53 -1.85 1.05
C PHE A 428 -5.46 -2.33 2.50
N ILE A 429 -4.25 -2.42 3.05
CA ILE A 429 -3.99 -2.92 4.40
C ILE A 429 -4.42 -1.92 5.49
N GLU A 430 -4.55 -0.65 5.14
CA GLU A 430 -5.09 0.44 5.95
C GLU A 430 -6.53 0.16 6.40
N SER A 431 -7.24 -0.72 5.68
CA SER A 431 -8.55 -1.26 6.09
C SER A 431 -8.53 -1.92 7.47
N SER A 432 -7.35 -2.38 7.94
CA SER A 432 -7.17 -2.87 9.31
C SER A 432 -7.57 -1.86 10.37
N THR A 433 -7.45 -0.56 10.11
CA THR A 433 -7.85 0.49 11.06
C THR A 433 -9.37 0.57 11.19
N GLY A 434 -10.13 0.49 10.09
CA GLY A 434 -11.58 0.39 10.14
C GLY A 434 -12.05 -0.92 10.78
N ILE A 435 -11.35 -2.03 10.53
CA ILE A 435 -11.64 -3.31 11.18
C ILE A 435 -11.42 -3.20 12.70
N ARG A 436 -10.35 -2.52 13.15
CA ARG A 436 -10.10 -2.23 14.58
C ARG A 436 -11.20 -1.37 15.21
N GLU A 437 -11.78 -0.46 14.43
CA GLU A 437 -12.91 0.39 14.84
C GLU A 437 -14.25 -0.36 14.92
N GLY A 438 -14.26 -1.65 14.55
CA GLY A 438 -15.44 -2.51 14.61
C GLY A 438 -16.13 -2.71 13.26
N GLY A 439 -15.52 -2.26 12.15
CA GLY A 439 -16.03 -2.50 10.80
C GLY A 439 -15.92 -3.98 10.43
N ARG A 440 -17.04 -4.57 10.03
CA ARG A 440 -17.16 -6.00 9.72
C ARG A 440 -17.94 -6.28 8.44
N THR A 441 -18.53 -5.28 7.80
CA THR A 441 -19.36 -5.47 6.61
C THR A 441 -18.90 -4.62 5.45
N GLY A 442 -19.48 -4.89 4.28
CA GLY A 442 -19.29 -4.07 3.09
C GLY A 442 -19.78 -2.62 3.23
N ILE A 443 -20.55 -2.27 4.27
CA ILE A 443 -20.94 -0.87 4.53
C ILE A 443 -19.69 -0.02 4.82
N THR A 444 -18.70 -0.60 5.51
CA THR A 444 -17.39 0.04 5.72
C THR A 444 -16.75 0.40 4.36
N ALA A 445 -16.69 -0.55 3.42
CA ALA A 445 -16.14 -0.31 2.08
C ALA A 445 -16.98 0.69 1.26
N LEU A 446 -18.31 0.62 1.33
CA LEU A 446 -19.21 1.58 0.67
C LEU A 446 -19.03 3.01 1.22
N THR A 447 -18.80 3.13 2.52
CA THR A 447 -18.53 4.43 3.17
C THR A 447 -17.22 5.02 2.64
N VAL A 448 -16.17 4.19 2.52
CA VAL A 448 -14.90 4.60 1.91
C VAL A 448 -15.10 5.02 0.45
N GLY A 449 -15.89 4.26 -0.33
CA GLY A 449 -16.29 4.65 -1.67
C GLY A 449 -16.99 6.02 -1.70
N GLY A 450 -17.92 6.27 -0.78
CA GLY A 450 -18.55 7.58 -0.61
C GLY A 450 -17.56 8.72 -0.35
N TYR A 451 -16.52 8.49 0.44
CA TYR A 451 -15.46 9.48 0.66
C TYR A 451 -14.56 9.68 -0.56
N PHE A 452 -14.24 8.63 -1.32
CA PHE A 452 -13.59 8.78 -2.62
C PHE A 452 -14.48 9.61 -3.56
N PHE A 453 -15.79 9.35 -3.59
CA PHE A 453 -16.71 10.18 -4.37
C PHE A 453 -16.65 11.66 -3.96
N LEU A 454 -16.60 11.96 -2.66
CA LEU A 454 -16.42 13.32 -2.16
C LEU A 454 -15.06 13.91 -2.57
N ALA A 455 -14.00 13.11 -2.61
CA ALA A 455 -12.66 13.54 -2.98
C ALA A 455 -12.56 14.07 -4.43
N PHE A 456 -13.45 13.65 -5.35
CA PHE A 456 -13.51 14.21 -6.72
C PHE A 456 -13.63 15.73 -6.71
N PHE A 457 -14.45 16.28 -5.82
CA PHE A 457 -14.68 17.72 -5.75
C PHE A 457 -13.47 18.47 -5.21
N PHE A 458 -12.62 17.84 -4.40
CA PHE A 458 -11.46 18.46 -3.75
C PHE A 458 -10.14 18.13 -4.44
N THR A 459 -10.18 17.71 -5.72
CA THR A 459 -8.99 17.38 -6.51
C THR A 459 -7.92 18.49 -6.49
N PRO A 460 -8.25 19.80 -6.64
CA PRO A 460 -7.25 20.86 -6.59
C PRO A 460 -6.52 20.96 -5.26
N LEU A 461 -7.24 20.72 -4.17
CA LEU A 461 -6.67 20.71 -2.82
C LEU A 461 -5.68 19.55 -2.66
N LEU A 462 -6.06 18.36 -3.12
CA LEU A 462 -5.26 17.14 -3.02
C LEU A 462 -4.00 17.18 -3.89
N ALA A 463 -4.09 17.81 -5.08
CA ALA A 463 -2.94 17.99 -5.96
C ALA A 463 -1.84 18.89 -5.37
N SER A 464 -2.17 19.70 -4.36
CA SER A 464 -1.22 20.61 -3.70
C SER A 464 -0.43 19.98 -2.56
N ILE A 465 -0.66 18.70 -2.25
CA ILE A 465 0.04 17.99 -1.17
C ILE A 465 1.50 17.73 -1.59
N PRO A 466 2.50 18.28 -0.90
CA PRO A 466 3.90 18.08 -1.27
C PRO A 466 4.41 16.68 -0.86
N ALA A 467 5.46 16.21 -1.54
CA ALA A 467 6.05 14.88 -1.31
C ALA A 467 6.57 14.69 0.14
N TRP A 468 7.10 15.73 0.78
CA TRP A 468 7.57 15.64 2.17
C TRP A 468 6.43 15.56 3.21
N ALA A 469 5.18 15.87 2.84
CA ALA A 469 4.00 15.58 3.66
C ALA A 469 3.58 14.11 3.59
N VAL A 470 3.87 13.47 2.45
CA VAL A 470 3.54 12.08 2.13
C VAL A 470 4.53 11.08 2.73
N GLY A 471 5.81 11.45 2.83
CA GLY A 471 6.86 10.57 3.35
C GLY A 471 6.58 9.98 4.73
N PRO A 472 6.16 10.77 5.74
CA PRO A 472 5.93 10.26 7.10
C PRO A 472 4.84 9.17 7.19
N PRO A 473 3.67 9.31 6.54
CA PRO A 473 2.72 8.22 6.37
C PRO A 473 3.37 6.93 5.81
N LEU A 474 4.13 7.00 4.73
CA LEU A 474 4.74 5.81 4.11
C LEU A 474 5.69 5.07 5.05
N ILE A 475 6.47 5.81 5.86
CA ILE A 475 7.35 5.22 6.87
C ILE A 475 6.52 4.48 7.94
N LEU A 476 5.42 5.07 8.40
CA LEU A 476 4.56 4.46 9.42
C LEU A 476 3.70 3.32 8.90
N VAL A 477 3.32 3.33 7.61
CA VAL A 477 2.72 2.17 6.95
C VAL A 477 3.67 0.98 7.00
N GLY A 478 4.97 1.19 6.75
CA GLY A 478 5.98 0.16 6.92
C GLY A 478 5.98 -0.46 8.32
N VAL A 479 5.79 0.35 9.37
CA VAL A 479 5.66 -0.14 10.76
C VAL A 479 4.39 -1.00 10.95
N LEU A 480 3.26 -0.59 10.38
CA LEU A 480 2.00 -1.34 10.48
C LEU A 480 2.09 -2.70 9.77
N MET A 481 2.73 -2.75 8.61
CA MET A 481 2.91 -3.98 7.83
C MET A 481 3.95 -4.93 8.44
N MET A 482 4.94 -4.41 9.18
CA MET A 482 5.95 -5.22 9.88
C MET A 482 5.34 -6.20 10.89
N ARG A 483 4.10 -5.97 11.34
CA ARG A 483 3.40 -6.86 12.28
C ARG A 483 3.26 -8.31 11.76
N SER A 484 3.15 -8.52 10.45
CA SER A 484 2.99 -9.86 9.86
C SER A 484 4.25 -10.72 10.02
N VAL A 485 5.42 -10.11 10.23
CA VAL A 485 6.71 -10.81 10.45
C VAL A 485 6.67 -11.71 11.69
N VAL A 486 5.83 -11.39 12.67
CA VAL A 486 5.64 -12.21 13.88
C VAL A 486 4.95 -13.55 13.57
N GLU A 487 4.23 -13.66 12.46
CA GLU A 487 3.56 -14.91 12.05
C GLU A 487 4.51 -15.91 11.38
N ILE A 488 5.78 -15.54 11.18
CA ILE A 488 6.80 -16.38 10.56
C ILE A 488 7.45 -17.25 11.63
N GLU A 489 7.59 -18.54 11.36
CA GLU A 489 8.22 -19.51 12.27
C GLU A 489 9.75 -19.36 12.16
N TRP A 490 10.30 -18.45 12.96
CA TRP A 490 11.74 -18.09 12.92
C TRP A 490 12.67 -19.20 13.42
N ASP A 491 12.16 -20.17 14.19
CA ASP A 491 12.96 -21.30 14.68
C ASP A 491 13.30 -22.30 13.55
N ASP A 492 12.46 -22.38 12.52
CA ASP A 492 12.69 -23.22 11.36
C ASP A 492 13.42 -22.44 10.26
N MET A 493 14.70 -22.73 10.06
CA MET A 493 15.52 -22.08 9.04
C MET A 493 15.01 -22.30 7.62
N ARG A 494 14.25 -23.37 7.35
CA ARG A 494 13.60 -23.61 6.05
C ARG A 494 12.53 -22.56 5.75
N GLN A 495 11.95 -21.93 6.77
CA GLN A 495 10.97 -20.86 6.66
C GLN A 495 11.58 -19.48 6.87
N ALA A 496 12.49 -19.35 7.84
CA ALA A 496 13.13 -18.08 8.20
C ALA A 496 14.00 -17.50 7.08
N ILE A 497 14.81 -18.33 6.39
CA ILE A 497 15.72 -17.87 5.34
C ILE A 497 14.93 -17.32 4.13
N PRO A 498 13.95 -18.05 3.53
CA PRO A 498 13.15 -17.50 2.44
C PRO A 498 12.40 -16.22 2.81
N ALA A 499 11.88 -16.16 4.04
CA ALA A 499 11.22 -14.96 4.55
C ALA A 499 12.18 -13.77 4.61
N PHE A 500 13.36 -13.94 5.21
CA PHE A 500 14.36 -12.89 5.32
C PHE A 500 14.82 -12.38 3.95
N VAL A 501 15.11 -13.30 3.02
CA VAL A 501 15.49 -12.96 1.63
C VAL A 501 14.40 -12.13 0.95
N THR A 502 13.14 -12.51 1.12
CA THR A 502 11.98 -11.77 0.61
C THR A 502 11.94 -10.34 1.18
N LEU A 503 12.12 -10.18 2.50
CA LEU A 503 12.06 -8.89 3.18
C LEU A 503 13.14 -7.91 2.71
N ILE A 504 14.38 -8.39 2.56
CA ILE A 504 15.53 -7.52 2.31
C ILE A 504 15.73 -7.19 0.83
N LEU A 505 15.41 -8.13 -0.07
CA LEU A 505 15.61 -7.92 -1.50
C LEU A 505 14.64 -6.88 -2.09
N MET A 506 13.40 -6.79 -1.59
CA MET A 506 12.43 -5.81 -2.10
C MET A 506 12.95 -4.36 -2.05
N PRO A 507 13.33 -3.80 -0.88
CA PRO A 507 13.84 -2.43 -0.82
C PRO A 507 15.19 -2.26 -1.52
N LEU A 508 16.10 -3.23 -1.42
CA LEU A 508 17.47 -3.09 -1.93
C LEU A 508 17.57 -3.23 -3.44
N THR A 509 16.71 -4.03 -4.06
CA THR A 509 16.63 -4.17 -5.52
C THR A 509 15.64 -3.20 -6.15
N TYR A 510 14.94 -2.42 -5.31
CA TYR A 510 13.88 -1.50 -5.72
C TYR A 510 12.80 -2.20 -6.57
N SER A 511 12.55 -3.49 -6.30
CA SER A 511 11.70 -4.36 -7.10
C SER A 511 11.08 -5.44 -6.23
N ILE A 512 9.75 -5.40 -6.13
CA ILE A 512 8.97 -6.40 -5.40
C ILE A 512 9.11 -7.78 -6.06
N ALA A 513 9.10 -7.78 -7.39
CA ALA A 513 9.32 -8.94 -8.24
C ALA A 513 10.58 -9.72 -7.86
N TYR A 514 11.74 -9.06 -7.80
CA TYR A 514 12.99 -9.72 -7.43
C TYR A 514 13.01 -10.21 -5.99
N GLY A 515 12.36 -9.48 -5.07
CA GLY A 515 12.18 -9.95 -3.69
C GLY A 515 11.40 -11.26 -3.60
N LEU A 516 10.29 -11.37 -4.32
CA LEU A 516 9.46 -12.58 -4.36
C LEU A 516 10.19 -13.74 -5.04
N ILE A 517 10.84 -13.51 -6.18
CA ILE A 517 11.63 -14.53 -6.88
C ILE A 517 12.73 -15.07 -5.96
N GLY A 518 13.47 -14.19 -5.27
CA GLY A 518 14.52 -14.60 -4.32
C GLY A 518 13.98 -15.45 -3.18
N GLY A 519 12.84 -15.04 -2.59
CA GLY A 519 12.13 -15.78 -1.55
C GLY A 519 11.67 -17.17 -1.99
N ILE A 520 10.90 -17.24 -3.08
CA ILE A 520 10.38 -18.50 -3.62
C ILE A 520 11.52 -19.41 -4.06
N GLY A 521 12.53 -18.86 -4.74
CA GLY A 521 13.70 -19.61 -5.21
C GLY A 521 14.45 -20.25 -4.04
N THR A 522 14.68 -19.49 -2.96
CA THR A 522 15.37 -20.00 -1.78
C THR A 522 14.53 -21.05 -1.04
N TYR A 523 13.21 -20.85 -0.96
CA TYR A 523 12.30 -21.85 -0.40
C TYR A 523 12.36 -23.17 -1.20
N VAL A 524 12.30 -23.10 -2.52
CA VAL A 524 12.35 -24.29 -3.39
C VAL A 524 13.69 -25.01 -3.23
N VAL A 525 14.81 -24.29 -3.24
CA VAL A 525 16.16 -24.89 -3.10
C VAL A 525 16.32 -25.60 -1.75
N LEU A 526 15.86 -24.99 -0.65
CA LEU A 526 15.98 -25.58 0.68
C LEU A 526 15.08 -26.82 0.86
N ASN A 527 13.90 -26.84 0.24
CA ASN A 527 12.98 -27.98 0.33
C ASN A 527 13.22 -29.04 -0.76
N ALA A 528 14.03 -28.75 -1.79
CA ALA A 528 14.29 -29.67 -2.89
C ALA A 528 14.95 -30.98 -2.44
N LEU A 529 15.82 -30.93 -1.42
CA LEU A 529 16.45 -32.13 -0.87
C LEU A 529 15.44 -33.00 -0.12
N ASP A 530 14.61 -32.42 0.72
CA ASP A 530 13.56 -33.15 1.46
C ASP A 530 12.52 -33.76 0.50
N TRP A 531 12.10 -33.02 -0.54
CA TRP A 531 11.21 -33.53 -1.59
C TRP A 531 11.87 -34.64 -2.42
N GLY A 532 13.18 -34.54 -2.66
CA GLY A 532 13.98 -35.56 -3.32
C GLY A 532 14.05 -36.85 -2.51
N GLU A 533 14.30 -36.75 -1.19
CA GLU A 533 14.32 -37.89 -0.28
C GLU A 533 12.94 -38.54 -0.15
N GLU A 534 11.86 -37.75 -0.05
CA GLU A 534 10.48 -38.28 -0.07
C GLU A 534 10.13 -38.96 -1.40
N GLY A 535 10.58 -38.39 -2.53
CA GLY A 535 10.40 -38.95 -3.86
C GLY A 535 11.16 -40.28 -4.03
N LEU A 536 12.41 -40.35 -3.59
CA LEU A 536 13.24 -41.56 -3.61
C LEU A 536 12.73 -42.63 -2.64
N ALA A 537 12.15 -42.22 -1.50
CA ALA A 537 11.47 -43.13 -0.58
C ALA A 537 10.19 -43.71 -1.20
N LYS A 538 9.42 -42.91 -1.95
CA LYS A 538 8.24 -43.38 -2.72
C LYS A 538 8.63 -44.30 -3.88
N LEU A 539 9.81 -44.10 -4.47
CA LEU A 539 10.38 -44.95 -5.52
C LEU A 539 11.10 -46.21 -4.98
N GLY A 540 11.12 -46.42 -3.66
CA GLY A 540 11.66 -47.63 -3.03
C GLY A 540 13.18 -47.75 -3.01
N VAL A 541 13.91 -46.69 -3.39
CA VAL A 541 15.39 -46.67 -3.46
C VAL A 541 16.02 -46.34 -2.11
N LEU A 542 15.31 -45.61 -1.25
CA LEU A 542 15.72 -45.28 0.12
C LEU A 542 14.85 -46.04 1.13
N LYS A 543 15.49 -46.80 2.02
CA LYS A 543 14.81 -47.44 3.15
C LYS A 543 14.39 -46.33 4.12
N ARG A 544 13.07 -46.20 4.34
CA ARG A 544 12.45 -45.24 5.27
C ARG A 544 13.25 -45.23 6.57
N ARG A 545 13.94 -44.13 6.85
CA ARG A 545 14.73 -43.99 8.07
C ARG A 545 13.77 -43.62 9.18
N ASP A 546 13.20 -44.63 9.83
CA ASP A 546 12.49 -44.46 11.10
C ASP A 546 13.48 -43.87 12.10
N GLY A 547 13.30 -42.59 12.44
CA GLY A 547 14.21 -41.91 13.37
C GLY A 547 13.99 -40.40 13.51
N GLY A 548 12.86 -40.02 14.13
CA GLY A 548 12.79 -38.87 15.05
C GLY A 548 12.47 -37.49 14.45
N GLY A 549 11.25 -37.01 14.69
CA GLY A 549 10.87 -35.59 14.57
C GLY A 549 9.64 -35.32 13.71
N GLY A 550 8.53 -36.00 13.98
CA GLY A 550 7.28 -35.79 13.25
C GLY A 550 6.58 -34.48 13.65
N GLY A 551 6.18 -33.72 12.64
CA GLY A 551 5.22 -32.62 12.72
C GLY A 551 4.43 -32.52 11.41
N GLY A 552 3.90 -33.65 10.93
CA GLY A 552 3.10 -33.73 9.71
C GLY A 552 1.65 -33.33 9.95
N PHE A 553 1.15 -32.49 9.03
CA PHE A 553 -0.26 -32.29 8.71
C PHE A 553 -1.05 -33.62 8.73
N VAL A 554 -2.06 -33.72 9.59
CA VAL A 554 -3.15 -34.70 9.45
C VAL A 554 -4.47 -34.00 9.75
N GLY A 555 -5.37 -34.01 8.76
CA GLY A 555 -6.73 -33.53 8.89
C GLY A 555 -7.63 -34.49 9.65
N SER A 556 -8.43 -33.90 10.54
CA SER A 556 -9.81 -34.22 10.92
C SER A 556 -10.26 -35.69 11.03
N ARG A 557 -10.45 -36.16 12.28
CA ARG A 557 -11.69 -36.82 12.73
C ARG A 557 -11.67 -37.09 14.25
N GLY A 558 -12.67 -36.54 14.95
CA GLY A 558 -13.42 -37.22 16.01
C GLY A 558 -12.83 -37.38 17.42
N GLU A 559 -13.61 -36.92 18.40
CA GLU A 559 -13.73 -37.43 19.78
C GLU A 559 -12.73 -36.97 20.86
N GLY A 560 -13.19 -36.04 21.70
CA GLY A 560 -13.71 -36.42 23.02
C GLY A 560 -12.71 -36.68 24.17
N THR A 561 -12.70 -35.73 25.10
CA THR A 561 -12.53 -35.87 26.57
C THR A 561 -11.16 -36.18 27.20
N ARG A 562 -10.95 -35.48 28.34
CA ARG A 562 -9.90 -35.54 29.39
C ARG A 562 -8.65 -34.69 29.10
N ARG A 563 -8.16 -33.84 30.01
CA ARG A 563 -8.33 -33.77 31.48
C ARG A 563 -7.88 -32.39 31.97
N ASP A 564 -8.65 -31.80 32.89
CA ASP A 564 -8.14 -30.89 33.92
C ASP A 564 -6.97 -31.54 34.68
N GLU A 565 -5.95 -30.75 34.99
CA GLU A 565 -5.07 -30.78 36.19
C GLU A 565 -3.69 -30.19 35.86
N ASN A 566 -3.48 -28.91 36.18
CA ASN A 566 -2.44 -28.46 37.13
C ASN A 566 -2.29 -26.93 37.10
N VAL A 567 -2.99 -26.30 38.03
CA VAL A 567 -2.67 -24.98 38.59
C VAL A 567 -2.27 -25.23 40.05
N LYS A 568 -1.24 -24.51 40.53
CA LYS A 568 -0.54 -24.58 41.83
C LYS A 568 0.68 -25.52 41.79
N ALA A 569 1.87 -25.16 42.25
CA ALA A 569 2.36 -24.05 43.05
C ALA A 569 3.88 -23.95 42.86
N ALA A 570 4.46 -22.76 42.99
CA ALA A 570 5.80 -22.53 43.56
C ALA A 570 6.06 -21.02 43.61
N GLY A 571 5.62 -20.39 44.70
CA GLY A 571 6.33 -19.28 45.31
C GLY A 571 6.95 -19.78 46.62
N GLU A 572 8.00 -19.08 47.04
CA GLU A 572 8.77 -19.19 48.29
C GLU A 572 10.09 -19.98 48.26
N ASP A 573 11.03 -19.43 49.04
CA ASP A 573 12.44 -19.74 49.31
C ASP A 573 13.47 -19.25 48.27
N GLY A 574 14.48 -18.41 48.55
CA GLY A 574 15.01 -17.86 49.80
C GLY A 574 16.52 -17.60 49.61
N VAL A 575 17.00 -16.45 50.11
CA VAL A 575 18.36 -15.83 50.07
C VAL A 575 18.54 -14.70 49.05
#